data_AF-A0A3B0AQR5-F1
#
_entry.id   AF-A0A3B0AQR5-F1
#
_cell.length_a   1.000
_cell.length_b   1.000
_cell.length_c   1.000
_cell.angle_alpha   90.00
_cell.angle_beta   90.00
_cell.angle_gamma   90.00
#
_symmetry.space_group_name_H-M   'P 1'
#
loop_
_entity.id
_entity.type
_entity.pdbx_description
1 polymer ?
#
loop_
_entity_poly.entity_id
_entity_poly.type
_entity_poly.pdbx_seq_one_letter_code
_entity_poly.pdbx_strand_id
1 'polypeptide(L)'
;MAEERGGGSEAQHPRSGDDAETYRRNPLKSLAGLPLVGDLLEPFLGHYPGKDLPALFSAPHFRGRWEELDPGTYERGGPVRSVLVPSRRWRPGKGPQPRWAVTLYTGPQGTGTSMRFEEGDDASELEELFAVRVASVRVERFLGTGE
;
A
#
# COMPACT_ATOMS: atom_id res chain seq x y z
N MET A 1 26.96 34.51 -7.90
CA MET A 1 26.84 33.69 -9.13
C MET A 1 26.01 32.49 -8.76
N ALA A 2 24.84 32.40 -9.37
CA ALA A 2 23.87 31.35 -9.15
C ALA A 2 24.26 30.14 -9.99
N GLU A 3 24.31 28.96 -9.37
CA GLU A 3 24.07 27.71 -10.06
C GLU A 3 22.95 26.99 -9.32
N GLU A 4 21.77 27.08 -9.93
CA GLU A 4 20.62 26.24 -9.65
C GLU A 4 21.00 24.78 -9.94
N ARG A 5 20.81 23.91 -8.95
CA ARG A 5 20.57 22.49 -9.23
C ARG A 5 19.10 22.23 -8.94
N GLY A 6 18.30 22.34 -9.99
CA GLY A 6 16.98 21.75 -10.04
C GLY A 6 17.09 20.25 -9.78
N GLY A 7 16.64 19.83 -8.60
CA GLY A 7 16.18 18.47 -8.38
C GLY A 7 14.68 18.50 -8.58
N GLY A 8 14.26 18.33 -9.84
CA GLY A 8 12.84 18.16 -10.14
C GLY A 8 12.27 17.05 -9.28
N SER A 9 11.03 17.24 -8.83
CA SER A 9 10.22 16.17 -8.26
C SER A 9 10.21 15.00 -9.25
N GLU A 10 11.12 14.03 -9.05
CA GLU A 10 10.97 12.70 -9.63
C GLU A 10 9.64 12.19 -9.06
N ALA A 11 8.60 12.22 -9.87
CA ALA A 11 7.43 11.40 -9.64
C ALA A 11 7.96 9.96 -9.57
N GLN A 12 8.17 9.47 -8.36
CA GLN A 12 8.62 8.11 -8.13
C GLN A 12 7.56 7.21 -8.77
N HIS A 13 7.96 6.54 -9.85
CA HIS A 13 7.08 5.58 -10.50
C HIS A 13 6.69 4.51 -9.47
N PRO A 14 5.40 4.17 -9.36
CA PRO A 14 4.94 3.21 -8.37
C PRO A 14 5.68 1.88 -8.54
N ARG A 15 6.23 1.36 -7.44
CA ARG A 15 6.98 0.12 -7.45
C ARG A 15 6.00 -1.02 -7.65
N SER A 16 6.24 -1.88 -8.64
CA SER A 16 5.33 -3.00 -8.94
C SER A 16 6.09 -4.30 -9.14
N GLY A 17 5.37 -5.40 -8.98
CA GLY A 17 5.90 -6.74 -9.18
C GLY A 17 4.82 -7.81 -9.21
N ASP A 18 5.25 -9.06 -9.33
CA ASP A 18 4.37 -10.24 -9.30
C ASP A 18 4.64 -11.05 -8.03
N ASP A 19 3.59 -11.39 -7.28
CA ASP A 19 3.74 -12.11 -6.02
C ASP A 19 4.27 -13.53 -6.22
N ALA A 20 3.92 -14.21 -7.32
CA ALA A 20 4.37 -15.56 -7.60
C ALA A 20 5.90 -15.57 -7.76
N GLU A 21 6.47 -14.54 -8.37
CA GLU A 21 7.92 -14.38 -8.46
C GLU A 21 8.54 -13.92 -7.13
N THR A 22 7.89 -12.98 -6.45
CA THR A 22 8.35 -12.39 -5.18
C THR A 22 8.42 -13.44 -4.06
N TYR A 23 7.41 -14.30 -3.98
CA TYR A 23 7.28 -15.36 -2.98
C TYR A 23 7.97 -16.67 -3.40
N ARG A 24 8.16 -16.94 -4.70
CA ARG A 24 9.03 -18.05 -5.13
C ARG A 24 10.49 -17.83 -4.72
N ARG A 25 10.96 -16.58 -4.73
CA ARG A 25 12.33 -16.22 -4.30
C ARG A 25 12.50 -16.31 -2.78
N ASN A 26 11.45 -16.04 -2.01
CA ASN A 26 11.45 -16.25 -0.57
C ASN A 26 10.02 -16.53 -0.07
N PRO A 27 9.65 -17.79 0.22
CA PRO A 27 8.28 -18.18 0.55
C PRO A 27 7.78 -17.57 1.86
N LEU A 28 8.70 -17.19 2.76
CA LEU A 28 8.35 -16.51 4.01
C LEU A 28 7.75 -15.11 3.77
N LYS A 29 8.02 -14.49 2.62
CA LYS A 29 7.42 -13.18 2.27
C LYS A 29 5.91 -13.27 2.07
N SER A 30 5.37 -14.43 1.69
CA SER A 30 3.92 -14.56 1.56
C SER A 30 3.19 -14.53 2.90
N LEU A 31 3.91 -14.80 3.99
CA LEU A 31 3.38 -14.68 5.34
C LEU A 31 3.41 -13.22 5.83
N ALA A 32 4.17 -12.33 5.19
CA ALA A 32 4.26 -10.94 5.61
C ALA A 32 3.01 -10.10 5.29
N GLY A 33 2.20 -10.54 4.32
CA GLY A 33 0.88 -9.98 4.09
C GLY A 33 -0.12 -10.32 5.19
N LEU A 34 0.17 -11.30 6.06
CA LEU A 34 -0.72 -11.63 7.17
C LEU A 34 -0.52 -10.65 8.33
N PRO A 35 -1.59 -10.02 8.84
CA PRO A 35 -1.50 -9.23 10.05
C PRO A 35 -0.93 -10.13 11.15
N LEU A 36 0.11 -9.66 11.86
CA LEU A 36 0.91 -10.32 12.92
C LEU A 36 2.21 -11.03 12.50
N VAL A 37 2.38 -11.48 11.26
CA VAL A 37 3.56 -12.30 10.89
C VAL A 37 4.66 -11.50 10.19
N GLY A 38 4.31 -10.42 9.46
CA GLY A 38 5.26 -9.56 8.76
C GLY A 38 6.30 -8.90 9.67
N ASP A 39 5.91 -8.43 10.85
CA ASP A 39 6.80 -7.80 11.83
C ASP A 39 7.83 -8.77 12.42
N LEU A 40 7.42 -10.02 12.67
CA LEU A 40 8.30 -11.04 13.26
C LEU A 40 9.39 -11.49 12.26
N LEU A 41 9.01 -11.56 10.99
CA LEU A 41 9.88 -12.01 9.91
C LEU A 41 10.66 -10.88 9.25
N GLU A 42 10.33 -9.62 9.55
CA GLU A 42 10.93 -8.42 8.95
C GLU A 42 12.48 -8.46 8.82
N PRO A 43 13.25 -8.95 9.83
CA PRO A 43 14.72 -9.02 9.74
C PRO A 43 15.22 -9.99 8.67
N PHE A 44 14.41 -10.98 8.30
CA PHE A 44 14.79 -12.10 7.43
C PHE A 44 14.23 -11.97 6.00
N LEU A 45 13.24 -11.10 5.79
CA LEU A 45 12.52 -10.98 4.53
C LEU A 45 13.14 -9.95 3.57
N GLY A 46 13.85 -8.95 4.08
CA GLY A 46 14.18 -7.78 3.27
C GLY A 46 12.92 -7.00 2.88
N HIS A 47 12.90 -6.40 1.68
CA HIS A 47 11.72 -5.66 1.20
C HIS A 47 10.59 -6.60 0.74
N TYR A 48 9.35 -6.28 1.13
CA TYR A 48 8.11 -6.92 0.72
C TYR A 48 7.03 -5.84 0.53
N PRO A 49 6.04 -6.04 -0.37
CA PRO A 49 5.03 -5.03 -0.66
C PRO A 49 4.18 -4.75 0.57
N GLY A 50 3.88 -3.47 0.82
CA GLY A 50 3.08 -3.06 1.99
C GLY A 50 3.89 -2.84 3.25
N LYS A 51 5.23 -2.96 3.20
CA LYS A 51 6.11 -2.71 4.34
C LYS A 51 6.17 -1.23 4.71
N ASP A 52 6.46 -0.40 3.71
CA ASP A 52 6.76 1.03 3.90
C ASP A 52 5.72 1.93 3.26
N LEU A 53 5.11 1.46 2.16
CA LEU A 53 4.07 2.14 1.41
C LEU A 53 2.85 1.23 1.28
N PRO A 54 1.63 1.79 1.20
CA PRO A 54 0.45 0.99 0.88
C PRO A 54 0.58 0.27 -0.45
N ALA A 55 0.06 -0.96 -0.49
CA ALA A 55 0.13 -1.81 -1.66
C ALA A 55 -1.27 -2.29 -2.09
N LEU A 56 -1.51 -2.25 -3.40
CA LEU A 56 -2.70 -2.81 -4.04
C LEU A 56 -2.36 -4.15 -4.68
N PHE A 57 -3.31 -5.07 -4.68
CA PHE A 57 -3.13 -6.41 -5.22
C PHE A 57 -4.26 -6.77 -6.18
N SER A 58 -3.93 -7.49 -7.24
CA SER A 58 -4.87 -7.92 -8.27
C SER A 58 -5.66 -9.19 -7.91
N ALA A 59 -5.27 -9.91 -6.86
CA ALA A 59 -5.99 -11.07 -6.33
C ALA A 59 -6.21 -10.95 -4.81
N PRO A 60 -7.19 -11.68 -4.24
CA PRO A 60 -7.42 -11.69 -2.80
C PRO A 60 -6.21 -12.19 -2.00
N HIS A 61 -6.22 -11.91 -0.71
CA HIS A 61 -5.23 -12.31 0.30
C HIS A 61 -3.81 -11.86 -0.01
N PHE A 62 -3.67 -10.66 -0.58
CA PHE A 62 -2.37 -10.03 -0.88
C PHE A 62 -1.55 -10.83 -1.90
N ARG A 63 -2.25 -11.29 -2.96
CA ARG A 63 -1.71 -12.13 -4.04
C ARG A 63 -1.83 -11.46 -5.41
N GLY A 64 -1.21 -12.10 -6.40
CA GLY A 64 -1.15 -11.66 -7.78
C GLY A 64 -0.18 -10.50 -7.99
N ARG A 65 -0.36 -9.80 -9.11
CA ARG A 65 0.34 -8.55 -9.38
C ARG A 65 0.07 -7.53 -8.28
N TRP A 66 1.12 -6.86 -7.82
CA TRP A 66 1.05 -5.83 -6.79
C TRP A 66 1.70 -4.51 -7.22
N GLU A 67 1.30 -3.43 -6.56
CA GLU A 67 1.79 -2.08 -6.79
C GLU A 67 1.79 -1.29 -5.48
N GLU A 68 2.96 -0.74 -5.11
CA GLU A 68 3.13 0.18 -4.00
C GLU A 68 2.92 1.61 -4.46
N LEU A 69 2.22 2.39 -3.63
CA LEU A 69 1.78 3.73 -3.97
C LEU A 69 2.28 4.75 -2.94
N ASP A 70 2.95 5.78 -3.45
CA ASP A 70 3.25 6.99 -2.68
C ASP A 70 1.99 7.82 -2.41
N PRO A 71 2.01 8.79 -1.48
CA PRO A 71 0.89 9.70 -1.27
C PRO A 71 0.50 10.42 -2.57
N GLY A 72 -0.79 10.36 -2.91
CA GLY A 72 -1.29 10.93 -4.17
C GLY A 72 -2.62 10.33 -4.61
N THR A 73 -3.09 10.76 -5.79
CA THR A 73 -4.27 10.21 -6.45
C THR A 73 -3.85 9.57 -7.77
N TYR A 74 -4.32 8.35 -8.02
CA TYR A 74 -3.94 7.52 -9.15
C TYR A 74 -5.19 7.05 -9.89
N GLU A 75 -5.19 7.19 -11.21
CA GLU A 75 -6.19 6.56 -12.07
C GLU A 75 -5.90 5.06 -12.20
N ARG A 76 -6.96 4.25 -12.34
CA ARG A 76 -6.85 2.78 -12.43
C ARG A 76 -7.66 2.25 -13.61
N GLY A 77 -7.05 1.29 -14.32
CA GLY A 77 -7.69 0.53 -15.39
C GLY A 77 -7.71 -0.99 -15.16
N GLY A 78 -7.40 -1.45 -13.94
CA GLY A 78 -7.24 -2.87 -13.62
C GLY A 78 -7.84 -3.24 -12.26
N PRO A 79 -8.11 -4.54 -12.03
CA PRO A 79 -8.77 -4.99 -10.82
C PRO A 79 -7.89 -4.76 -9.59
N VAL A 80 -8.54 -4.39 -8.49
CA VAL A 80 -7.97 -4.39 -7.15
C VAL A 80 -8.81 -5.37 -6.35
N ARG A 81 -8.21 -6.36 -5.72
CA ARG A 81 -8.91 -7.42 -4.98
C ARG A 81 -8.52 -7.50 -3.51
N SER A 82 -7.38 -6.94 -3.15
CA SER A 82 -7.00 -6.72 -1.75
C SER A 82 -6.08 -5.51 -1.63
N VAL A 83 -6.03 -4.90 -0.46
CA VAL A 83 -5.24 -3.70 -0.14
C VAL A 83 -4.46 -3.95 1.14
N LEU A 84 -3.15 -3.74 1.12
CA LEU A 84 -2.34 -3.80 2.33
C LEU A 84 -1.96 -2.38 2.73
N VAL A 85 -2.49 -1.92 3.87
CA VAL A 85 -2.08 -0.66 4.50
C VAL A 85 -0.98 -0.99 5.51
N PRO A 86 0.19 -0.33 5.46
CA PRO A 86 1.29 -0.65 6.36
C PRO A 86 0.85 -0.42 7.79
N SER A 87 1.00 -1.44 8.64
CA SER A 87 0.87 -1.27 10.07
C SER A 87 2.25 -1.18 10.70
N ARG A 88 2.48 -0.11 11.45
CA ARG A 88 3.66 0.02 12.30
C ARG A 88 3.20 0.10 13.73
N ARG A 89 3.42 -0.99 14.47
CA ARG A 89 3.21 -0.99 15.91
C ARG A 89 3.92 0.21 16.55
N TRP A 90 3.18 0.91 17.38
CA TRP A 90 3.73 1.95 18.24
C TRP A 90 4.92 1.39 19.00
N ARG A 91 6.09 1.98 18.80
CA ARG A 91 7.31 1.64 19.54
C ARG A 91 7.58 2.76 20.55
N PRO A 92 7.60 2.46 21.86
CA PRO A 92 7.88 3.47 22.87
C PRO A 92 9.20 4.18 22.58
N GLY A 93 9.21 5.51 22.62
CA GLY A 93 10.41 6.34 22.42
C GLY A 93 10.75 6.69 20.97
N LYS A 94 10.01 6.18 19.97
CA LYS A 94 10.02 6.75 18.61
C LYS A 94 8.82 7.66 18.49
N GLY A 95 9.06 8.93 18.13
CA GLY A 95 8.03 9.97 18.01
C GLY A 95 6.89 9.63 17.02
N PRO A 96 6.01 10.59 16.71
CA PRO A 96 4.82 10.35 15.89
C PRO A 96 5.19 9.64 14.58
N GLN A 97 4.62 8.45 14.36
CA GLN A 97 4.91 7.63 13.19
C GLN A 97 3.97 7.99 12.03
N PRO A 98 4.44 7.88 10.77
CA PRO A 98 3.57 8.07 9.63
C PRO A 98 2.52 6.96 9.61
N ARG A 99 1.26 7.38 9.55
CA ARG A 99 0.10 6.54 9.34
C ARG A 99 -0.42 6.75 7.92
N TRP A 100 -1.12 5.74 7.42
CA TRP A 100 -1.55 5.67 6.04
C TRP A 100 -3.04 5.43 5.96
N ALA A 101 -3.65 5.97 4.92
CA ALA A 101 -4.98 5.58 4.51
C ALA A 101 -5.05 5.46 2.99
N VAL A 102 -5.81 4.48 2.53
CA VAL A 102 -6.07 4.22 1.13
C VAL A 102 -7.56 4.31 0.91
N THR A 103 -7.99 5.17 0.00
CA THR A 103 -9.39 5.27 -0.41
C THR A 103 -9.53 4.83 -1.85
N LEU A 104 -10.35 3.80 -2.10
CA LEU A 104 -10.73 3.33 -3.43
C LEU A 104 -11.99 4.07 -3.87
N TYR A 105 -12.05 4.45 -5.14
CA TYR A 105 -13.19 5.16 -5.73
C TYR A 105 -13.69 4.45 -7.00
N THR A 106 -15.01 4.41 -7.17
CA THR A 106 -15.63 3.85 -8.38
C THR A 106 -15.62 4.82 -9.57
N GLY A 107 -15.37 6.11 -9.34
CA GLY A 107 -15.20 7.13 -10.37
C GLY A 107 -13.74 7.62 -10.52
N PRO A 108 -13.42 8.30 -11.62
CA PRO A 108 -12.10 8.89 -11.84
C PRO A 108 -11.84 10.05 -10.85
N GLN A 109 -10.57 10.38 -10.61
CA GLN A 109 -10.14 11.54 -9.84
C GLN A 109 -10.80 11.67 -8.44
N GLY A 110 -11.04 10.55 -7.76
CA GLY A 110 -11.60 10.54 -6.41
C GLY A 110 -13.11 10.82 -6.34
N THR A 111 -13.86 10.49 -7.39
CA THR A 111 -15.32 10.70 -7.46
C THR A 111 -16.11 9.39 -7.31
N GLY A 112 -17.43 9.49 -7.10
CA GLY A 112 -18.32 8.33 -6.98
C GLY A 112 -18.34 7.72 -5.58
N THR A 113 -18.70 6.44 -5.51
CA THR A 113 -18.72 5.67 -4.25
C THR A 113 -17.29 5.35 -3.83
N SER A 114 -17.02 5.43 -2.52
CA SER A 114 -15.69 5.18 -1.98
C SER A 114 -15.68 4.18 -0.83
N MET A 115 -14.52 3.55 -0.66
CA MET A 115 -14.21 2.64 0.45
C MET A 115 -12.82 2.97 0.95
N ARG A 116 -12.69 3.21 2.26
CA ARG A 116 -11.45 3.67 2.90
C ARG A 116 -10.89 2.57 3.78
N PHE A 117 -9.58 2.41 3.74
CA PHE A 117 -8.79 1.50 4.56
C PHE A 117 -7.73 2.27 5.30
N GLU A 118 -7.61 2.00 6.59
CA GLU A 118 -6.58 2.53 7.46
C GLU A 118 -5.71 1.40 8.02
N GLU A 119 -4.69 1.79 8.76
CA GLU A 119 -3.83 0.85 9.46
C GLU A 119 -4.65 -0.10 10.36
N GLY A 120 -4.48 -1.41 10.16
CA GLY A 120 -5.10 -2.46 10.96
C GLY A 120 -6.41 -3.00 10.38
N ASP A 121 -6.96 -2.38 9.33
CA ASP A 121 -8.14 -2.89 8.64
C ASP A 121 -7.81 -4.18 7.88
N ASP A 122 -8.71 -5.16 7.97
CA ASP A 122 -8.64 -6.35 7.12
C ASP A 122 -9.23 -6.02 5.75
N ALA A 123 -8.33 -5.77 4.80
CA ALA A 123 -8.66 -5.59 3.39
C ALA A 123 -8.05 -6.70 2.53
N SER A 124 -7.94 -7.90 3.11
CA SER A 124 -7.46 -9.10 2.42
C SER A 124 -8.43 -9.58 1.34
N GLU A 125 -9.70 -9.19 1.38
CA GLU A 125 -10.65 -9.47 0.30
C GLU A 125 -11.63 -8.30 0.15
N LEU A 126 -11.63 -7.68 -1.04
CA LEU A 126 -12.53 -6.58 -1.34
C LEU A 126 -13.91 -7.08 -1.76
N GLU A 127 -14.95 -6.36 -1.31
CA GLU A 127 -16.31 -6.58 -1.77
C GLU A 127 -16.41 -6.49 -3.30
N GLU A 128 -17.27 -7.34 -3.87
CA GLU A 128 -17.39 -7.54 -5.32
C GLU A 128 -17.60 -6.24 -6.11
N LEU A 129 -18.28 -5.26 -5.52
CA LEU A 129 -18.50 -3.93 -6.11
C LEU A 129 -17.19 -3.18 -6.37
N PHE A 130 -16.28 -3.15 -5.41
CA PHE A 130 -14.98 -2.50 -5.55
C PHE A 130 -13.98 -3.39 -6.28
N ALA A 131 -14.14 -4.70 -6.19
CA ALA A 131 -13.22 -5.68 -6.73
C ALA A 131 -13.03 -5.59 -8.27
N VAL A 132 -13.99 -4.99 -9.00
CA VAL A 132 -13.98 -4.87 -10.47
C VAL A 132 -14.09 -3.42 -10.98
N ARG A 133 -14.46 -2.45 -10.11
CA ARG A 133 -14.84 -1.10 -10.56
C ARG A 133 -13.98 0.03 -9.98
N VAL A 134 -12.83 -0.26 -9.38
CA VAL A 134 -11.93 0.83 -8.96
C VAL A 134 -11.43 1.60 -10.18
N ALA A 135 -11.85 2.86 -10.28
CA ALA A 135 -11.43 3.78 -11.33
C ALA A 135 -10.34 4.74 -10.86
N SER A 136 -10.30 5.05 -9.56
CA SER A 136 -9.19 5.81 -8.98
C SER A 136 -8.92 5.43 -7.53
N VAL A 137 -7.70 5.70 -7.07
CA VAL A 137 -7.23 5.42 -5.71
C VAL A 137 -6.55 6.65 -5.16
N ARG A 138 -6.87 7.01 -3.92
CA ARG A 138 -6.19 8.06 -3.18
C ARG A 138 -5.41 7.45 -2.02
N VAL A 139 -4.14 7.81 -1.91
CA VAL A 139 -3.26 7.43 -0.81
C VAL A 139 -2.91 8.67 -0.02
N GLU A 140 -3.16 8.61 1.28
CA GLU A 140 -2.90 9.70 2.20
C GLU A 140 -1.90 9.26 3.26
N ARG A 141 -1.00 10.18 3.61
CA ARG A 141 -0.04 10.02 4.69
C ARG A 141 -0.27 11.11 5.71
N PHE A 142 -0.40 10.72 6.97
CA PHE A 142 -0.58 11.63 8.09
C PHE A 142 0.41 11.25 9.20
N LEU A 143 0.79 12.21 10.02
CA LEU A 143 1.56 11.93 11.23
C LEU A 143 0.57 11.47 12.30
N GLY A 144 0.73 10.24 12.79
CA GLY A 144 -0.06 9.76 13.92
C GLY A 144 0.22 10.63 15.13
N THR A 145 -0.80 11.30 15.66
CA THR A 145 -0.76 11.91 16.99
C THR A 145 -0.70 10.75 17.98
N GLY A 146 0.45 10.52 18.61
CA GLY A 146 0.64 9.40 19.53
C GLY A 146 -0.13 9.60 20.83
N GLU A 147 -1.44 9.37 20.80
CA GLU A 147 -2.29 9.21 21.98
C GLU A 147 -2.53 7.73 22.29
#